data_AF-A0A8X8BTD0-F1
#
_entry.id   AF-A0A8X8BTD0-F1
#
_cell.length_a   1.000
_cell.length_b   1.000
_cell.length_c   1.000
_cell.angle_alpha   90.00
_cell.angle_beta   90.00
_cell.angle_gamma   90.00
#
_symmetry.space_group_name_H-M   'P 1'
#
loop_
_entity.id
_entity.type
_entity.pdbx_description
1 polymer ?
#
loop_
_entity_poly.entity_id
_entity_poly.type
_entity_poly.pdbx_seq_one_letter_code
_entity_poly.pdbx_strand_id
1 'polypeptide(L)'
;MEGQPYWGLWTLPGGTQMIKEPWTPALSPHPKEYQGHQECFRVLMRYFRHTRKCCNSSGQNILTQTPEVQTVLAGQGVSIKCKAQSSIRSNYLNWYLQRPGERPKLLIYATSNLASGIPARFTGSGSGTDYTLTISDIQTEDAGVYYCHQPWDPDTQ
;
A
#
# COMPACT_ATOMS: atom_id res chain seq x y z
N MET A 1 29.72 -17.19 -43.64
CA MET A 1 30.28 -18.56 -43.67
C MET A 1 31.24 -18.67 -42.50
N GLU A 2 30.76 -18.45 -41.27
CA GLU A 2 30.09 -19.42 -40.38
C GLU A 2 31.11 -20.33 -39.69
N GLY A 3 31.66 -19.84 -38.57
CA GLY A 3 32.41 -20.63 -37.60
C GLY A 3 31.44 -21.25 -36.61
N GLN A 4 31.39 -22.58 -36.58
CA GLN A 4 30.53 -23.34 -35.68
C GLN A 4 31.02 -23.29 -34.21
N PRO A 5 30.10 -23.29 -33.23
CA PRO A 5 30.42 -23.21 -31.81
C PRO A 5 30.83 -24.58 -31.23
N TYR A 6 31.84 -24.59 -30.35
CA TYR A 6 32.26 -25.77 -29.60
C TYR A 6 31.17 -26.19 -28.60
N TRP A 7 30.50 -27.31 -28.88
CA TRP A 7 29.69 -28.04 -27.91
C TRP A 7 30.55 -29.16 -27.31
N GLY A 8 30.82 -29.12 -26.00
CA GLY A 8 31.57 -30.17 -25.30
C GLY A 8 30.67 -30.95 -24.33
N LEU A 9 30.51 -32.26 -24.56
CA LEU A 9 29.86 -33.20 -23.65
C LEU A 9 30.83 -33.62 -22.53
N TRP A 10 30.36 -33.67 -21.29
CA TRP A 10 31.13 -34.20 -20.15
C TRP A 10 30.36 -35.34 -19.46
N THR A 11 31.08 -36.41 -19.08
CA THR A 11 30.50 -37.61 -18.46
C THR A 11 30.79 -37.63 -16.96
N LEU A 12 29.75 -37.80 -16.13
CA LEU A 12 29.90 -37.96 -14.69
C LEU A 12 30.17 -39.43 -14.31
N PRO A 13 30.72 -39.72 -13.10
CA PRO A 13 30.84 -41.08 -12.60
C PRO A 13 29.44 -41.70 -12.44
N GLY A 14 29.09 -42.62 -13.34
CA GLY A 14 27.73 -43.15 -13.50
C GLY A 14 27.22 -43.16 -14.94
N GLY A 15 27.94 -42.56 -15.90
CA GLY A 15 27.69 -42.71 -17.34
C GLY A 15 26.59 -41.82 -17.92
N THR A 16 25.97 -40.96 -17.12
CA THR A 16 24.98 -39.99 -17.62
C THR A 16 25.69 -38.82 -18.32
N GLN A 17 25.25 -38.51 -19.54
CA GLN A 17 25.74 -37.36 -20.31
C GLN A 17 24.83 -36.15 -20.07
N MET A 18 25.44 -34.98 -19.83
CA MET A 18 24.74 -33.71 -19.62
C MET A 18 25.30 -32.65 -20.58
N ILE A 19 24.39 -31.84 -21.16
CA ILE A 19 24.70 -30.65 -21.95
C ILE A 19 24.84 -29.46 -21.01
N LYS A 20 26.00 -28.81 -20.99
CA LYS A 20 26.27 -27.61 -20.18
C LYS A 20 26.10 -26.36 -21.06
N GLU A 21 25.20 -25.46 -20.69
CA GLU A 21 25.01 -24.20 -21.41
C GLU A 21 26.23 -23.25 -21.28
N PRO A 22 26.50 -22.39 -22.28
CA PRO A 22 27.62 -21.47 -22.25
C PRO A 22 27.38 -20.34 -21.24
N TRP A 23 28.34 -20.12 -20.33
CA TRP A 23 28.44 -18.87 -19.60
C TRP A 23 28.92 -17.77 -20.57
N THR A 24 28.17 -16.69 -20.74
CA THR A 24 28.65 -15.44 -21.36
C THR A 24 29.26 -14.53 -20.30
N PRO A 25 30.57 -14.20 -20.36
CA PRO A 25 31.13 -13.13 -19.55
C PRO A 25 30.98 -11.81 -20.32
N ALA A 26 29.96 -11.02 -19.97
CA ALA A 26 29.90 -9.63 -20.44
C ALA A 26 30.85 -8.76 -19.59
N LEU A 27 31.95 -8.31 -20.19
CA LEU A 27 32.77 -7.22 -19.66
C LEU A 27 32.14 -5.87 -20.04
N SER A 28 32.08 -5.01 -19.03
CA SER A 28 31.43 -3.70 -18.93
C SER A 28 32.20 -2.55 -19.63
N PRO A 29 31.55 -1.40 -19.88
CA PRO A 29 32.18 -0.09 -19.73
C PRO A 29 31.47 0.77 -18.67
N HIS A 30 32.26 1.27 -17.70
CA HIS A 30 31.95 2.21 -16.59
C HIS A 30 31.06 3.43 -16.96
N PRO A 31 30.31 4.09 -16.03
CA PRO A 31 30.77 4.61 -14.73
C PRO A 31 29.77 4.44 -13.55
N LYS A 32 30.18 4.87 -12.35
CA LYS A 32 29.36 4.88 -11.13
C LYS A 32 28.02 5.61 -11.35
N GLU A 33 26.90 4.91 -11.30
CA GLU A 33 25.59 5.51 -11.09
C GLU A 33 24.82 4.73 -10.01
N TYR A 34 25.34 4.82 -8.78
CA TYR A 34 24.64 4.42 -7.56
C TYR A 34 23.67 5.54 -7.12
N GLN A 35 22.77 5.96 -8.02
CA GLN A 35 21.76 6.96 -7.70
C GLN A 35 20.56 6.78 -8.64
N GLY A 36 19.54 6.03 -8.23
CA GLY A 36 18.32 5.98 -9.04
C GLY A 36 17.25 4.96 -8.71
N HIS A 37 17.49 3.91 -7.93
CA HIS A 37 16.41 3.00 -7.53
C HIS A 37 15.66 3.57 -6.33
N GLN A 38 14.80 4.57 -6.58
CA GLN A 38 13.69 4.83 -5.68
C GLN A 38 12.82 3.57 -5.67
N GLU A 39 12.74 2.88 -4.54
CA GLU A 39 11.92 1.67 -4.43
C GLU A 39 10.43 2.04 -4.50
N CYS A 40 9.72 1.46 -5.47
CA CYS A 40 8.27 1.52 -5.56
C CYS A 40 7.65 0.67 -4.46
N PHE A 41 6.71 1.23 -3.69
CA PHE A 41 5.97 0.46 -2.69
C PHE A 41 4.47 0.65 -2.83
N ARG A 42 3.73 -0.27 -2.21
CA ARG A 42 2.28 -0.42 -2.39
C ARG A 42 1.51 0.11 -1.20
N VAL A 43 0.59 1.01 -1.49
CA VAL A 43 -0.48 1.49 -0.61
C VAL A 43 -1.74 0.73 -1.00
N LEU A 44 -2.24 -0.09 -0.10
CA LEU A 44 -3.47 -0.86 -0.28
C LEU A 44 -4.60 -0.17 0.49
N MET A 45 -5.81 -0.19 -0.05
CA MET A 45 -7.01 0.24 0.65
C MET A 45 -7.91 -0.96 0.88
N ARG A 46 -8.65 -0.95 1.99
CA ARG A 46 -9.66 -1.96 2.27
C ARG A 46 -11.05 -1.35 2.15
N TYR A 47 -11.95 -2.07 1.50
CA TYR A 47 -13.37 -1.78 1.59
C TYR A 47 -13.90 -2.29 2.93
N PHE A 48 -14.50 -1.40 3.72
CA PHE A 48 -15.12 -1.78 4.99
C PHE A 48 -16.61 -2.02 4.79
N ARG A 49 -17.00 -3.29 4.82
CA ARG A 49 -18.37 -3.72 5.08
C ARG A 49 -18.45 -4.13 6.55
N HIS A 50 -18.87 -3.21 7.42
CA HIS A 50 -18.98 -3.42 8.87
C HIS A 50 -20.17 -4.33 9.28
N THR A 51 -20.28 -5.57 8.78
CA THR A 51 -21.37 -6.46 9.21
C THR A 51 -21.09 -7.06 10.59
N ARG A 52 -21.43 -6.34 11.66
CA ARG A 52 -21.88 -6.97 12.92
C ARG A 52 -23.40 -6.96 12.93
N LYS A 53 -23.98 -8.02 12.38
CA LYS A 53 -25.42 -8.22 12.37
C LYS A 53 -25.82 -8.78 13.73
N CYS A 54 -26.06 -7.91 14.71
CA CYS A 54 -26.96 -8.24 15.80
C CYS A 54 -28.38 -7.90 15.36
N CYS A 55 -29.35 -8.75 15.71
CA CYS A 55 -30.72 -8.71 15.23
C CYS A 55 -31.30 -7.28 15.22
N ASN A 56 -31.77 -6.84 14.03
CA ASN A 56 -32.49 -5.58 13.78
C ASN A 56 -31.80 -4.25 14.17
N SER A 57 -30.64 -3.95 13.58
CA SER A 57 -30.11 -2.57 13.53
C SER A 57 -29.96 -2.08 12.09
N SER A 58 -30.91 -1.29 11.60
CA SER A 58 -30.84 -0.55 10.34
C SER A 58 -30.07 0.76 10.52
N GLY A 59 -28.74 0.70 10.60
CA GLY A 59 -27.94 1.90 10.87
C GLY A 59 -26.46 1.75 10.54
N GLN A 60 -26.12 1.10 9.43
CA GLN A 60 -24.73 0.87 9.04
C GLN A 60 -24.36 1.72 7.82
N ASN A 61 -23.54 2.76 8.01
CA ASN A 61 -23.00 3.56 6.92
C ASN A 61 -21.92 2.78 6.16
N ILE A 62 -21.96 2.81 4.82
CA ILE A 62 -20.96 2.15 3.97
C ILE A 62 -19.87 3.15 3.61
N LEU A 63 -18.61 2.76 3.82
CA LEU A 63 -17.44 3.55 3.47
C LEU A 63 -16.71 2.93 2.28
N THR A 64 -16.57 3.70 1.22
CA THR A 64 -15.89 3.31 -0.03
C THR A 64 -14.59 4.08 -0.18
N GLN A 65 -13.46 3.38 -0.39
CA GLN A 65 -12.16 4.01 -0.53
C GLN A 65 -11.63 3.98 -1.96
N THR A 66 -10.82 4.98 -2.34
CA THR A 66 -10.29 5.08 -3.70
C THR A 66 -8.92 5.79 -3.71
N PRO A 67 -7.96 5.34 -4.55
CA PRO A 67 -7.97 4.09 -5.36
C PRO A 67 -7.96 2.80 -4.51
N GLU A 68 -8.22 1.61 -5.06
CA GLU A 68 -8.14 0.38 -4.24
C GLU A 68 -6.69 -0.01 -3.90
N VAL A 69 -5.80 0.20 -4.87
CA VAL A 69 -4.37 -0.05 -4.76
C VAL A 69 -3.64 1.08 -5.46
N GLN A 70 -2.56 1.54 -4.85
CA GLN A 70 -1.68 2.54 -5.45
C GLN A 70 -0.23 2.16 -5.22
N THR A 71 0.58 2.24 -6.27
CA THR A 71 2.03 2.10 -6.16
C THR A 71 2.63 3.50 -6.30
N VAL A 72 3.49 3.88 -5.35
CA VAL A 72 4.10 5.21 -5.29
C VAL A 72 5.59 5.08 -5.00
N LEU A 73 6.36 6.05 -5.49
CA LEU A 73 7.78 6.17 -5.16
C LEU A 73 7.94 6.91 -3.84
N ALA A 74 8.97 6.55 -3.08
CA ALA A 74 9.35 7.31 -1.90
C ALA A 74 9.60 8.78 -2.27
N GLY A 75 9.17 9.72 -1.43
CA GLY A 75 9.28 11.15 -1.73
C GLY A 75 8.03 11.76 -2.36
N GLN A 76 7.08 10.95 -2.84
CA GLN A 76 5.89 11.45 -3.52
C GLN A 76 4.71 11.70 -2.58
N GLY A 77 3.83 12.61 -3.00
CA GLY A 77 2.54 12.81 -2.33
C GLY A 77 1.52 11.78 -2.76
N VAL A 78 0.72 11.27 -1.81
CA VAL A 78 -0.44 10.42 -2.09
C VAL A 78 -1.69 10.94 -1.40
N SER A 79 -2.84 10.74 -2.03
CA SER A 79 -4.15 11.08 -1.47
C SER A 79 -5.10 9.91 -1.58
N ILE A 80 -5.74 9.61 -0.47
CA ILE A 80 -6.58 8.44 -0.24
C ILE A 80 -7.97 8.96 0.09
N LYS A 81 -8.95 8.66 -0.75
CA LYS A 81 -10.32 9.13 -0.56
C LYS A 81 -11.14 8.11 0.21
N CYS A 82 -12.06 8.58 1.04
CA CYS A 82 -13.09 7.81 1.71
C CYS A 82 -14.43 8.50 1.49
N LYS A 83 -15.34 7.82 0.81
CA LYS A 83 -16.69 8.28 0.53
C LYS A 83 -17.69 7.49 1.36
N ALA A 84 -18.45 8.18 2.19
CA ALA A 84 -19.53 7.63 2.97
C ALA A 84 -20.84 7.60 2.15
N GLN A 85 -21.66 6.57 2.34
CA GLN A 85 -22.97 6.46 1.71
C GLN A 85 -23.93 7.54 2.24
N SER A 86 -23.86 7.84 3.53
CA SER A 86 -24.60 8.93 4.16
C SER A 86 -23.66 9.89 4.89
N SER A 87 -24.14 11.11 5.11
CA SER A 87 -23.38 12.16 5.81
C SER A 87 -22.96 11.68 7.20
N ILE A 88 -21.67 11.82 7.49
CA ILE A 88 -21.08 11.54 8.80
C ILE A 88 -21.02 12.84 9.58
N ARG A 89 -21.38 12.79 10.87
CA ARG A 89 -21.21 13.91 11.79
C ARG A 89 -19.77 14.39 11.79
N SER A 90 -19.59 15.72 11.85
CA SER A 90 -18.25 16.31 11.95
C SER A 90 -17.47 15.68 13.10
N ASN A 91 -16.21 15.31 12.85
CA ASN A 91 -15.30 14.66 13.79
C ASN A 91 -15.56 13.17 14.08
N TYR A 92 -16.44 12.48 13.33
CA TYR A 92 -16.68 11.03 13.47
C TYR A 92 -16.01 10.22 12.36
N LEU A 93 -14.83 10.65 11.90
CA LEU A 93 -14.04 9.85 10.97
C LEU A 93 -12.59 9.74 11.43
N ASN A 94 -12.10 8.51 11.45
CA ASN A 94 -10.74 8.17 11.83
C ASN A 94 -10.04 7.45 10.67
N TRP A 95 -8.73 7.61 10.58
CA TRP A 95 -7.86 6.92 9.63
C TRP A 95 -6.87 6.00 10.33
N TYR A 96 -6.69 4.80 9.78
CA TYR A 96 -5.79 3.78 10.30
C TYR A 96 -4.83 3.29 9.22
N LEU A 97 -3.63 2.89 9.65
CA LEU A 97 -2.67 2.12 8.87
C LEU A 97 -2.48 0.76 9.53
N GLN A 98 -2.61 -0.30 8.73
CA GLN A 98 -2.27 -1.66 9.13
C GLN A 98 -1.15 -2.19 8.25
N ARG A 99 0.01 -2.45 8.86
CA ARG A 99 1.11 -3.16 8.21
C ARG A 99 0.91 -4.68 8.34
N PRO A 100 1.49 -5.49 7.44
CA PRO A 100 1.43 -6.95 7.54
C PRO A 100 1.96 -7.43 8.91
N GLY A 101 1.16 -8.23 9.61
CA GLY A 101 1.53 -8.76 10.94
C GLY A 101 1.39 -7.77 12.10
N GLU A 102 1.03 -6.51 11.85
CA GLU A 102 0.83 -5.50 12.89
C GLU A 102 -0.66 -5.24 13.17
N ARG A 103 -0.93 -4.77 14.40
CA ARG A 103 -2.24 -4.22 14.76
C ARG A 103 -2.48 -2.90 14.02
N PRO A 104 -3.73 -2.53 13.70
CA PRO A 104 -4.02 -1.23 13.14
C PRO A 104 -3.53 -0.08 14.03
N LYS A 105 -2.77 0.84 13.45
CA LYS A 105 -2.28 2.06 14.09
C LYS A 105 -3.17 3.24 13.67
N LEU A 106 -3.63 4.01 14.65
CA LEU A 106 -4.38 5.24 14.41
C LEU A 106 -3.45 6.31 13.81
N LEU A 107 -3.85 6.92 12.70
CA LEU A 107 -3.14 8.01 12.04
C LEU A 107 -3.78 9.36 12.36
N ILE A 108 -5.06 9.48 12.00
CA ILE A 108 -5.86 10.69 12.17
C ILE A 108 -7.13 10.30 12.93
N TYR A 109 -7.52 11.11 13.90
CA TYR A 109 -8.80 11.00 14.58
C TYR A 109 -9.57 12.31 14.43
N ALA A 110 -10.88 12.27 14.71
CA ALA A 110 -11.71 13.47 14.65
C ALA A 110 -11.54 14.23 13.32
N THR A 111 -11.53 13.50 12.21
CA THR A 111 -11.40 13.98 10.82
C THR A 111 -10.03 14.56 10.43
N SER A 112 -9.40 15.36 11.29
CA SER A 112 -8.16 16.08 10.96
C SER A 112 -7.09 16.08 12.05
N ASN A 113 -7.39 15.58 13.26
CA ASN A 113 -6.43 15.59 14.35
C ASN A 113 -5.40 14.47 14.19
N LEU A 114 -4.13 14.85 14.17
CA LEU A 114 -3.02 13.92 14.08
C LEU A 114 -2.82 13.17 15.40
N ALA A 115 -2.74 11.84 15.35
CA ALA A 115 -2.47 11.04 16.54
C ALA A 115 -1.02 11.23 17.02
N SER A 116 -0.78 11.04 18.33
CA SER A 116 0.55 11.20 18.91
C SER A 116 1.57 10.23 18.29
N GLY A 117 2.77 10.74 18.00
CA GLY A 117 3.85 9.97 17.38
C GLY A 117 3.63 9.65 15.89
N ILE A 118 2.63 10.27 15.25
CA ILE A 118 2.47 10.24 13.79
C ILE A 118 3.18 11.46 13.19
N PRO A 119 3.97 11.27 12.11
CA PRO A 119 4.62 12.38 11.43
C PRO A 119 3.64 13.41 10.85
N ALA A 120 4.02 14.69 10.84
CA ALA A 120 3.20 15.78 10.30
C ALA A 120 2.93 15.68 8.78
N ARG A 121 3.64 14.80 8.06
CA ARG A 121 3.37 14.49 6.64
C ARG A 121 1.98 13.88 6.41
N PHE A 122 1.34 13.33 7.45
CA PHE A 122 -0.02 12.83 7.39
C PHE A 122 -1.02 13.93 7.75
N THR A 123 -2.04 14.11 6.90
CA THR A 123 -3.10 15.10 7.12
C THR A 123 -4.46 14.52 6.75
N GLY A 124 -5.47 14.79 7.56
CA GLY A 124 -6.85 14.40 7.29
C GLY A 124 -7.73 15.62 7.00
N SER A 125 -8.68 15.46 6.10
CA SER A 125 -9.63 16.50 5.72
C SER A 125 -10.97 15.90 5.28
N GLY A 126 -12.00 16.73 5.22
CA GLY A 126 -13.30 16.37 4.69
C GLY A 126 -14.46 16.65 5.64
N SER A 127 -15.66 16.40 5.14
CA SER A 127 -16.91 16.62 5.87
C SER A 127 -18.07 15.95 5.13
N GLY A 128 -19.16 15.69 5.85
CA GLY A 128 -20.36 15.11 5.26
C GLY A 128 -20.07 13.72 4.72
N THR A 129 -20.02 13.57 3.40
CA THR A 129 -19.80 12.28 2.72
C THR A 129 -18.39 12.07 2.19
N ASP A 130 -17.55 13.12 2.13
CA ASP A 130 -16.29 13.06 1.39
C ASP A 130 -15.11 13.42 2.30
N TYR A 131 -14.21 12.46 2.45
CA TYR A 131 -13.02 12.54 3.31
C TYR A 131 -11.76 12.16 2.55
N THR A 132 -10.65 12.79 2.90
CA THR A 132 -9.35 12.55 2.28
C THR A 132 -8.26 12.47 3.33
N LEU A 133 -7.43 11.43 3.23
CA LEU A 133 -6.12 11.35 3.89
C LEU A 133 -5.06 11.70 2.86
N THR A 134 -4.22 12.68 3.17
CA THR A 134 -3.09 13.09 2.34
C THR A 134 -1.79 12.81 3.08
N ILE A 135 -0.84 12.20 2.37
CA ILE A 135 0.52 11.94 2.84
C ILE A 135 1.44 12.70 1.89
N SER A 136 2.07 13.77 2.34
CA SER A 136 2.81 14.69 1.47
C SER A 136 4.13 14.12 0.95
N ASP A 137 4.75 13.26 1.75
CA ASP A 137 6.07 12.68 1.52
C ASP A 137 6.06 11.22 1.96
N ILE A 138 5.57 10.34 1.08
CA ILE A 138 5.38 8.93 1.39
C ILE A 138 6.74 8.23 1.53
N GLN A 139 6.90 7.41 2.57
CA GLN A 139 8.14 6.69 2.85
C GLN A 139 7.95 5.18 2.78
N THR A 140 9.04 4.41 2.68
CA THR A 140 8.96 2.94 2.54
C THR A 140 8.27 2.28 3.74
N GLU A 141 8.42 2.83 4.95
CA GLU A 141 7.71 2.37 6.13
C GLU A 141 6.19 2.64 6.05
N ASP A 142 5.74 3.52 5.18
CA ASP A 142 4.32 3.85 5.03
C ASP A 142 3.59 2.83 4.12
N ALA A 143 4.29 1.80 3.61
CA ALA A 143 3.68 0.70 2.90
C ALA A 143 2.73 -0.11 3.81
N GLY A 144 1.49 -0.32 3.35
CA GLY A 144 0.49 -1.05 4.12
C GLY A 144 -0.93 -0.81 3.66
N VAL A 145 -1.87 -1.26 4.49
CA VAL A 145 -3.30 -1.12 4.25
C VAL A 145 -3.84 0.09 5.01
N TYR A 146 -4.42 1.03 4.29
CA TYR A 146 -5.04 2.23 4.83
C TYR A 146 -6.54 2.10 4.86
N TYR A 147 -7.14 2.56 5.95
CA TYR A 147 -8.59 2.62 5.99
C TYR A 147 -9.22 3.69 6.85
N CYS A 148 -10.37 4.16 6.40
CA CYS A 148 -11.23 5.05 7.14
C CYS A 148 -12.25 4.25 7.97
N HIS A 149 -12.62 4.79 9.11
CA HIS A 149 -13.64 4.21 9.98
C HIS A 149 -14.47 5.30 10.62
N GLN A 150 -15.79 5.11 10.56
CA GLN A 150 -16.75 5.87 11.34
C GLN A 150 -17.06 5.08 12.62
N PRO A 151 -16.74 5.60 13.81
CA PRO A 151 -17.21 5.01 15.05
C PRO A 151 -18.73 5.13 15.16
N TRP A 152 -19.34 4.31 16.01
CA TRP A 152 -20.78 4.38 16.25
C TRP A 152 -21.18 5.79 16.72
N ASP A 153 -22.14 6.39 16.02
CA ASP A 153 -22.74 7.68 16.38
C ASP A 153 -24.17 7.40 16.86
N PRO A 154 -24.49 7.61 18.16
CA PRO A 154 -25.82 7.39 18.71
C PRO A 154 -26.92 8.19 18.01
N ASP A 155 -26.56 9.31 17.38
CA ASP A 155 -27.52 10.32 16.91
C ASP A 155 -27.84 10.20 15.39
N THR A 156 -27.30 9.21 14.69
CA THR A 156 -27.50 9.03 13.23
C THR A 156 -28.73 8.17 12.85
N GLN A 157 -29.80 8.26 13.64
CA GLN A 157 -31.05 7.51 13.44
C GLN A 157 -32.04 8.21 12.52
#